data_AF-A0A1I8IG96-F1
#
_entry.id   AF-A0A1I8IG96-F1
#
_cell.length_a   1.000
_cell.length_b   1.000
_cell.length_c   1.000
_cell.angle_alpha   90.00
_cell.angle_beta   90.00
_cell.angle_gamma   90.00
#
_symmetry.space_group_name_H-M   'P 1'
#
loop_
_entity.id
_entity.type
_entity.pdbx_description
1 polymer ?
#
loop_
_entity_poly.entity_id
_entity_poly.type
_entity_poly.pdbx_seq_one_letter_code
_entity_poly.pdbx_strand_id
1 'polypeptide(L)'
;MAFEQPATVPNEFNQLDSGNSDEEANEEGVVGNVSKFCVTPPSYTGKPKKGHLVFDACFEGGNLGRVDFISEFEYDLFIRPDTCNQRYRVWFHFSVENVKADQRVIFTIVNFSKTKSLYREGMTPVVKSTSRPKWVRLPPKHVYYYRCPEHRKNYVLSFAFCFDKEDDVYQFAYCYPYTYTRLQAYLDSLERKGLDYVQRDLLGLSVQQRRLDLLTVSHPDNLTDEAQKRVVFITARVHPGETPASFVCQGLIDFLVSSHPIAKQLRDYLVFKIIPMLNPDGVYLGNYRCSLMGFDLNRHWQEPSPWAHPTIYACKKAMIDMYNSKDHDIDFFCDLHAHSTLMNGFMYGNTFDDPDKQERQNVFPKLFQQNAEDFSLTNTNFNRDAVKAGTGRRALVGIFDDSVLCYTLEVSFFSYMANSSGGTLPYTEEGYAKLGRNLARTFLDYYKVQSVIPSMPVAGATGKSKGGGSGGASGGGAGGKDSSSRYLMGEASSSAGRFGSGGGRAK
;
A
#
# COMPACT_ATOMS: atom_id res chain seq x y z
N MET A 1 26.94 -52.35 -19.38
CA MET A 1 26.84 -51.03 -20.04
C MET A 1 26.10 -50.13 -19.09
N ALA A 2 26.85 -49.26 -18.42
CA ALA A 2 26.39 -48.45 -17.29
C ALA A 2 25.73 -47.17 -17.79
N PHE A 3 24.63 -46.79 -17.15
CA PHE A 3 23.96 -45.50 -17.31
C PHE A 3 24.74 -44.45 -16.51
N GLU A 4 25.20 -43.39 -17.18
CA GLU A 4 25.75 -42.19 -16.53
C GLU A 4 24.61 -41.28 -16.06
N GLN A 5 24.62 -40.96 -14.76
CA GLN A 5 23.81 -39.89 -14.18
C GLN A 5 24.48 -38.54 -14.44
N PRO A 6 23.75 -37.46 -14.78
CA PRO A 6 24.32 -36.12 -14.77
C PRO A 6 24.48 -35.61 -13.32
N ALA A 7 25.61 -34.95 -13.09
CA ALA A 7 26.09 -34.48 -11.80
C ALA A 7 25.11 -33.52 -11.08
N THR A 8 24.90 -33.78 -9.80
CA THR A 8 24.27 -32.87 -8.84
C THR A 8 25.15 -31.63 -8.63
N VAL A 9 24.62 -30.45 -8.93
CA VAL A 9 25.22 -29.16 -8.61
C VAL A 9 24.93 -28.83 -7.13
N PRO A 10 25.90 -28.38 -6.32
CA PRO A 10 25.65 -28.06 -4.90
C PRO A 10 24.74 -26.84 -4.75
N ASN A 11 23.76 -26.97 -3.85
CA ASN A 11 22.85 -25.93 -3.42
C ASN A 11 23.56 -24.97 -2.44
N GLU A 12 24.21 -23.91 -2.93
CA GLU A 12 24.65 -22.80 -2.08
C GLU A 12 23.52 -21.77 -1.97
N PHE A 13 22.66 -21.95 -0.95
CA PHE A 13 21.56 -21.04 -0.63
C PHE A 13 21.98 -19.95 0.37
N ASN A 14 21.55 -18.71 0.08
CA ASN A 14 21.27 -17.60 1.00
C ASN A 14 22.42 -17.09 1.90
N GLN A 15 23.26 -16.20 1.36
CA GLN A 15 23.91 -15.15 2.14
C GLN A 15 23.41 -13.76 1.75
N LEU A 16 22.28 -13.36 2.32
CA LEU A 16 22.01 -11.98 2.72
C LEU A 16 21.18 -12.01 4.02
N ASP A 17 21.78 -11.47 5.08
CA ASP A 17 21.34 -11.42 6.49
C ASP A 17 21.33 -12.77 7.26
N SER A 18 22.53 -13.34 7.43
CA SER A 18 22.84 -14.27 8.53
C SER A 18 23.18 -13.48 9.80
N GLY A 19 22.14 -13.08 10.54
CA GLY A 19 22.29 -12.65 11.93
C GLY A 19 22.10 -13.85 12.86
N ASN A 20 23.23 -14.34 13.40
CA ASN A 20 23.38 -15.22 14.57
C ASN A 20 22.21 -16.16 14.91
N SER A 21 22.26 -17.37 14.35
CA SER A 21 21.54 -18.54 14.87
C SER A 21 22.44 -19.22 15.92
N ASP A 22 22.26 -18.88 17.20
CA ASP A 22 22.76 -19.70 18.30
C ASP A 22 21.78 -19.65 19.48
N GLU A 23 21.39 -20.85 19.89
CA GLU A 23 20.69 -21.28 21.12
C GLU A 23 19.18 -20.96 21.27
N GLU A 24 18.37 -21.88 20.74
CA GLU A 24 16.99 -22.14 21.15
C GLU A 24 16.93 -22.63 22.60
N ALA A 25 16.92 -21.70 23.54
CA ALA A 25 16.50 -21.97 24.92
C ALA A 25 14.98 -21.77 25.04
N ASN A 26 14.23 -22.88 24.86
CA ASN A 26 12.93 -23.20 25.48
C ASN A 26 11.99 -22.01 25.82
N GLU A 27 11.72 -21.10 24.89
CA GLU A 27 10.58 -20.18 24.98
C GLU A 27 9.36 -20.95 24.47
N GLU A 28 8.32 -21.11 25.31
CA GLU A 28 7.02 -21.58 24.86
C GLU A 28 6.64 -20.82 23.59
N GLY A 29 6.68 -21.53 22.45
CA GLY A 29 6.48 -20.91 21.15
C GLY A 29 5.14 -20.18 21.16
N VAL A 30 5.14 -18.89 20.81
CA VAL A 30 3.90 -18.11 20.75
C VAL A 30 3.06 -18.64 19.58
N VAL A 31 2.13 -19.58 19.84
CA VAL A 31 1.35 -20.31 18.80
C VAL A 31 0.04 -19.62 18.41
N GLY A 32 -0.25 -18.43 18.91
CA GLY A 32 -1.54 -17.77 18.65
C GLY A 32 -1.56 -16.30 19.01
N ASN A 33 -2.71 -15.66 18.82
CA ASN A 33 -2.95 -14.29 19.29
C ASN A 33 -3.49 -14.31 20.73
N VAL A 34 -3.18 -13.29 21.51
CA VAL A 34 -3.84 -13.06 22.80
C VAL A 34 -5.34 -12.81 22.57
N SER A 35 -6.18 -13.36 23.43
CA SER A 35 -7.63 -13.19 23.38
C SER A 35 -8.15 -12.78 24.75
N LYS A 36 -8.65 -11.54 24.84
CA LYS A 36 -9.12 -10.91 26.09
C LYS A 36 -8.22 -11.22 27.30
N PHE A 37 -6.91 -11.14 27.10
CA PHE A 37 -5.90 -11.49 28.07
C PHE A 37 -5.72 -10.35 29.07
N CYS A 38 -6.23 -10.53 30.29
CA CYS A 38 -6.04 -9.59 31.38
C CYS A 38 -4.65 -9.79 32.00
N VAL A 39 -3.83 -8.74 31.95
CA VAL A 39 -2.51 -8.75 32.57
C VAL A 39 -2.61 -8.21 33.99
N THR A 40 -2.17 -9.01 34.96
CA THR A 40 -2.12 -8.63 36.38
C THR A 40 -0.70 -8.80 36.93
N PRO A 41 -0.31 -8.07 37.98
CA PRO A 41 0.97 -8.28 38.64
C PRO A 41 1.14 -9.77 39.06
N PRO A 42 2.34 -10.37 38.98
CA PRO A 42 2.55 -11.81 39.21
C PRO A 42 2.07 -12.36 40.57
N SER A 43 1.95 -11.51 41.59
CA SER A 43 1.48 -11.87 42.94
C SER A 43 0.02 -11.48 43.21
N TYR A 44 -0.68 -10.93 42.22
CA TYR A 44 -2.05 -10.47 42.37
C TYR A 44 -3.06 -11.63 42.25
N THR A 45 -3.79 -11.91 43.33
CA THR A 45 -4.78 -13.01 43.40
C THR A 45 -6.24 -12.54 43.44
N GLY A 46 -6.46 -11.22 43.42
CA GLY A 46 -7.80 -10.64 43.43
C GLY A 46 -8.50 -10.69 42.06
N LYS A 47 -9.75 -10.20 42.03
CA LYS A 47 -10.44 -9.96 40.75
C LYS A 47 -9.75 -8.82 39.99
N PRO A 48 -9.62 -8.88 38.65
CA PRO A 48 -9.11 -7.77 37.86
C PRO A 48 -9.77 -6.44 38.21
N LYS A 49 -8.97 -5.40 38.39
CA LYS A 49 -9.41 -4.03 38.69
C LYS A 49 -9.22 -3.15 37.46
N LYS A 50 -9.88 -1.99 37.43
CA LYS A 50 -9.59 -0.95 36.43
C LYS A 50 -8.10 -0.60 36.47
N GLY A 51 -7.49 -0.52 35.30
CA GLY A 51 -6.06 -0.36 35.11
C GLY A 51 -5.28 -1.67 34.94
N HIS A 52 -5.88 -2.84 35.24
CA HIS A 52 -5.31 -4.13 34.82
C HIS A 52 -5.64 -4.33 33.33
N LEU A 53 -4.70 -3.96 32.48
CA LEU A 53 -4.92 -3.89 31.04
C LEU A 53 -5.35 -5.24 30.48
N VAL A 54 -6.36 -5.21 29.60
CA VAL A 54 -6.85 -6.38 28.89
C VAL A 54 -6.45 -6.23 27.42
N PHE A 55 -5.66 -7.17 26.93
CA PHE A 55 -5.15 -7.18 25.55
C PHE A 55 -5.93 -8.17 24.70
N ASP A 56 -6.26 -7.76 23.48
CA ASP A 56 -6.91 -8.63 22.52
C ASP A 56 -6.35 -8.39 21.11
N ALA A 57 -6.05 -9.48 20.41
CA ALA A 57 -5.70 -9.48 19.00
C ALA A 57 -6.48 -10.59 18.25
N CYS A 58 -7.56 -11.11 18.83
CA CYS A 58 -8.37 -12.18 18.26
C CYS A 58 -9.46 -11.62 17.34
N PHE A 59 -9.05 -10.86 16.33
CA PHE A 59 -9.92 -10.26 15.32
C PHE A 59 -9.19 -10.22 13.97
N GLU A 60 -9.93 -9.89 12.91
CA GLU A 60 -9.39 -9.85 11.56
C GLU A 60 -8.17 -8.91 11.45
N GLY A 61 -7.05 -9.44 10.96
CA GLY A 61 -5.79 -8.71 10.83
C GLY A 61 -5.10 -8.40 12.16
N GLY A 62 -5.59 -8.92 13.28
CA GLY A 62 -4.97 -8.81 14.60
C GLY A 62 -3.69 -9.63 14.69
N ASN A 63 -2.68 -9.07 15.35
CA ASN A 63 -1.43 -9.76 15.64
C ASN A 63 -0.79 -9.19 16.91
N LEU A 64 -0.82 -10.01 17.96
CA LEU A 64 -0.06 -9.88 19.20
C LEU A 64 -0.19 -11.23 19.90
N GLY A 65 0.91 -11.92 20.15
CA GLY A 65 0.83 -13.31 20.60
C GLY A 65 1.14 -13.55 22.07
N ARG A 66 1.87 -12.66 22.72
CA ARG A 66 2.13 -12.72 24.16
C ARG A 66 2.37 -11.31 24.72
N VAL A 67 2.00 -11.14 25.99
CA VAL A 67 2.20 -9.91 26.76
C VAL A 67 2.76 -10.28 28.12
N ASP A 68 3.90 -9.71 28.47
CA ASP A 68 4.54 -9.90 29.77
C ASP A 68 4.41 -8.62 30.59
N PHE A 69 4.02 -8.80 31.86
CA PHE A 69 4.01 -7.72 32.84
C PHE A 69 5.42 -7.50 33.37
N ILE A 70 5.98 -6.31 33.16
CA ILE A 70 7.29 -5.94 33.68
C ILE A 70 7.13 -5.12 34.95
N SER A 71 6.30 -4.07 34.89
CA SER A 71 5.92 -3.25 36.03
C SER A 71 4.54 -2.64 35.82
N GLU A 72 4.03 -1.87 36.80
CA GLU A 72 2.76 -1.15 36.62
C GLU A 72 2.77 -0.15 35.44
N PHE A 73 3.96 0.23 34.96
CA PHE A 73 4.16 1.16 33.87
C PHE A 73 4.73 0.52 32.60
N GLU A 74 5.07 -0.77 32.59
CA GLU A 74 5.84 -1.36 31.49
C GLU A 74 5.37 -2.77 31.14
N TYR A 75 5.22 -3.01 29.84
CA TYR A 75 4.76 -4.27 29.28
C TYR A 75 5.62 -4.64 28.07
N ASP A 76 6.12 -5.86 28.08
CA ASP A 76 6.79 -6.45 26.93
C ASP A 76 5.76 -7.16 26.06
N LEU A 77 5.81 -6.86 24.77
CA LEU A 77 4.88 -7.30 23.75
C LEU A 77 5.62 -8.16 22.73
N PHE A 78 5.07 -9.34 22.47
CA PHE A 78 5.64 -10.30 21.52
C PHE A 78 4.70 -10.46 20.33
N ILE A 79 5.18 -10.05 19.15
CA ILE A 79 4.51 -10.28 17.89
C ILE A 79 4.41 -11.78 17.63
N ARG A 80 3.23 -12.25 17.24
CA ARG A 80 3.05 -13.62 16.76
C ARG A 80 3.75 -13.75 15.41
N PRO A 81 4.62 -14.75 15.21
CA PRO A 81 5.22 -15.00 13.90
C PRO A 81 4.15 -15.21 12.82
N ASP A 82 4.50 -14.93 11.57
CA ASP A 82 3.66 -15.30 10.44
C ASP A 82 3.26 -16.78 10.52
N THR A 83 2.01 -17.07 10.15
CA THR A 83 1.47 -18.43 10.21
C THR A 83 2.35 -19.39 9.39
N CYS A 84 2.71 -20.53 9.98
CA CYS A 84 3.64 -21.51 9.40
C CYS A 84 5.02 -20.93 9.00
N ASN A 85 5.42 -19.77 9.54
CA ASN A 85 6.71 -19.16 9.26
C ASN A 85 7.26 -18.38 10.47
N GLN A 86 8.21 -18.99 11.19
CA GLN A 86 8.80 -18.39 12.39
C GLN A 86 9.72 -17.20 12.12
N ARG A 87 10.04 -16.86 10.86
CA ARG A 87 11.02 -15.81 10.56
C ARG A 87 10.45 -14.41 10.68
N TYR A 88 9.20 -14.21 10.28
CA TYR A 88 8.62 -12.88 10.12
C TYR A 88 7.83 -12.44 11.35
N ARG A 89 8.28 -11.36 11.99
CA ARG A 89 7.63 -10.69 13.13
C ARG A 89 7.75 -9.18 12.95
N VAL A 90 6.79 -8.60 12.22
CA VAL A 90 6.81 -7.16 11.86
C VAL A 90 5.45 -6.51 12.08
N TRP A 91 4.39 -7.11 11.54
CA TRP A 91 3.03 -6.60 11.69
C TRP A 91 2.52 -6.86 13.11
N PHE A 92 2.02 -5.82 13.77
CA PHE A 92 1.25 -5.92 15.00
C PHE A 92 -0.04 -5.13 14.84
N HIS A 93 -1.10 -5.63 15.47
CA HIS A 93 -2.40 -4.99 15.50
C HIS A 93 -3.20 -5.57 16.67
N PHE A 94 -3.41 -4.78 17.71
CA PHE A 94 -4.04 -5.25 18.95
C PHE A 94 -4.85 -4.14 19.60
N SER A 95 -5.74 -4.54 20.49
CA SER A 95 -6.55 -3.65 21.31
C SER A 95 -6.20 -3.78 22.78
N VAL A 96 -6.42 -2.70 23.52
CA VAL A 96 -6.24 -2.58 24.95
C VAL A 96 -7.50 -1.97 25.54
N GLU A 97 -8.08 -2.64 26.53
CA GLU A 97 -9.24 -2.18 27.29
C GLU A 97 -9.00 -2.33 28.81
N ASN A 98 -10.04 -2.02 29.60
CA ASN A 98 -9.97 -1.97 31.07
C ASN A 98 -8.92 -0.97 31.59
N VAL A 99 -8.72 0.11 30.86
CA VAL A 99 -7.77 1.19 31.19
C VAL A 99 -8.31 2.09 32.30
N LYS A 100 -7.42 2.86 32.93
CA LYS A 100 -7.77 3.94 33.86
C LYS A 100 -7.36 5.31 33.28
N ALA A 101 -8.09 6.37 33.63
CA ALA A 101 -7.75 7.72 33.21
C ALA A 101 -6.40 8.11 33.80
N ASP A 102 -5.60 8.81 33.00
CA ASP A 102 -4.22 9.22 33.29
C ASP A 102 -3.24 8.06 33.55
N GLN A 103 -3.65 6.82 33.28
CA GLN A 103 -2.75 5.67 33.34
C GLN A 103 -1.71 5.79 32.23
N ARG A 104 -0.44 5.80 32.64
CA ARG A 104 0.72 5.87 31.74
C ARG A 104 1.37 4.51 31.66
N VAL A 105 1.68 4.09 30.45
CA VAL A 105 2.36 2.82 30.19
C VAL A 105 3.38 2.98 29.08
N ILE A 106 4.38 2.12 29.09
CA ILE A 106 5.33 1.90 28.03
C ILE A 106 5.07 0.50 27.48
N PHE A 107 4.77 0.43 26.19
CA PHE A 107 4.67 -0.81 25.46
C PHE A 107 5.97 -1.04 24.68
N THR A 108 6.66 -2.15 24.93
CA THR A 108 7.89 -2.50 24.24
C THR A 108 7.69 -3.74 23.39
N ILE A 109 7.79 -3.61 22.06
CA ILE A 109 7.81 -4.75 21.15
C ILE A 109 9.23 -5.30 21.10
N VAL A 110 9.44 -6.50 21.65
CA VAL A 110 10.79 -7.03 21.94
C VAL A 110 11.35 -7.98 20.88
N ASN A 111 10.49 -8.57 20.04
CA ASN A 111 10.86 -9.64 19.12
C ASN A 111 10.77 -9.25 17.63
N PHE A 112 10.98 -7.96 17.33
CA PHE A 112 10.91 -7.41 15.97
C PHE A 112 11.95 -8.04 15.04
N SER A 113 11.53 -8.67 13.94
CA SER A 113 12.43 -9.46 13.08
C SER A 113 13.22 -8.64 12.05
N LYS A 114 12.95 -7.33 11.91
CA LYS A 114 13.63 -6.46 10.94
C LYS A 114 14.68 -5.59 11.63
N THR A 115 15.94 -5.71 11.20
CA THR A 115 17.04 -4.88 11.70
C THR A 115 16.95 -3.45 11.16
N LYS A 116 16.70 -3.29 9.85
CA LYS A 116 16.48 -2.00 9.18
C LYS A 116 14.99 -1.67 9.13
N SER A 117 14.62 -0.49 9.61
CA SER A 117 13.24 -0.02 9.65
C SER A 117 13.19 1.51 9.64
N LEU A 118 12.16 2.07 9.01
CA LEU A 118 11.82 3.50 9.05
C LEU A 118 11.51 4.00 10.47
N TYR A 119 11.37 3.11 11.46
CA TYR A 119 11.36 3.52 12.88
C TYR A 119 12.64 4.25 13.29
N ARG A 120 13.78 3.99 12.64
CA ARG A 120 15.02 4.77 12.84
C ARG A 120 14.93 6.20 12.29
N GLU A 121 14.04 6.40 11.32
CA GLU A 121 13.82 7.67 10.63
C GLU A 121 12.61 8.44 11.19
N GLY A 122 12.06 8.01 12.33
CA GLY A 122 10.93 8.69 13.00
C GLY A 122 9.54 8.18 12.62
N MET A 123 9.43 7.03 11.94
CA MET A 123 8.14 6.34 11.80
C MET A 123 7.54 6.05 13.18
N THR A 124 6.22 6.10 13.29
CA THR A 124 5.51 5.75 14.53
C THR A 124 4.32 4.84 14.26
N PRO A 125 3.93 4.00 15.24
CA PRO A 125 2.69 3.23 15.20
C PRO A 125 1.48 4.14 15.06
N VAL A 126 0.36 3.58 14.65
CA VAL A 126 -0.94 4.28 14.63
C VAL A 126 -1.82 3.83 15.79
N VAL A 127 -2.64 4.74 16.30
CA VAL A 127 -3.61 4.50 17.37
C VAL A 127 -4.98 5.05 16.97
N LYS A 128 -6.04 4.38 17.42
CA LYS A 128 -7.40 4.92 17.49
C LYS A 128 -8.07 4.46 18.79
N SER A 129 -9.23 5.01 19.11
CA SER A 129 -10.07 4.50 20.18
C SER A 129 -11.54 4.46 19.78
N THR A 130 -12.39 3.82 20.59
CA THR A 130 -13.84 3.79 20.38
C THR A 130 -14.45 5.19 20.23
N SER A 131 -14.05 6.17 21.06
CA SER A 131 -14.53 7.55 20.92
C SER A 131 -13.81 8.37 19.86
N ARG A 132 -12.64 7.91 19.37
CA ARG A 132 -11.86 8.55 18.29
C ARG A 132 -11.53 7.52 17.23
N PRO A 133 -12.48 7.21 16.33
CA PRO A 133 -12.37 6.06 15.43
C PRO A 133 -11.38 6.26 14.27
N LYS A 134 -10.83 7.48 14.10
CA LYS A 134 -9.84 7.79 13.08
C LYS A 134 -8.43 7.42 13.56
N TRP A 135 -7.71 6.66 12.75
CA TRP A 135 -6.31 6.33 13.00
C TRP A 135 -5.42 7.57 12.91
N VAL A 136 -4.55 7.73 13.91
CA VAL A 136 -3.53 8.78 13.95
C VAL A 136 -2.19 8.18 14.33
N ARG A 137 -1.11 8.72 13.76
CA ARG A 137 0.25 8.35 14.17
C ARG A 137 0.52 8.82 15.60
N LEU A 138 1.21 8.00 16.38
CA LEU A 138 1.70 8.40 17.69
C LEU A 138 2.71 9.55 17.54
N PRO A 139 2.79 10.49 18.51
CA PRO A 139 3.79 11.55 18.50
C PRO A 139 5.22 10.95 18.48
N PRO A 140 6.11 11.37 17.55
CA PRO A 140 7.47 10.83 17.46
C PRO A 140 8.27 10.91 18.75
N LYS A 141 8.07 11.96 19.54
CA LYS A 141 8.72 12.15 20.85
C LYS A 141 8.37 11.09 21.90
N HIS A 142 7.37 10.24 21.66
CA HIS A 142 6.96 9.17 22.58
C HIS A 142 7.33 7.77 22.06
N VAL A 143 8.06 7.68 20.94
CA VAL A 143 8.39 6.41 20.28
C VAL A 143 9.89 6.29 20.15
N TYR A 144 10.42 5.14 20.53
CA TYR A 144 11.86 4.86 20.59
C TYR A 144 12.14 3.53 19.91
N TYR A 145 13.14 3.52 19.03
CA TYR A 145 13.59 2.31 18.34
C TYR A 145 15.10 2.15 18.47
N TYR A 146 15.53 1.20 19.29
CA TYR A 146 16.91 1.08 19.75
C TYR A 146 17.32 -0.36 19.98
N ARG A 147 18.63 -0.62 20.11
CA ARG A 147 19.14 -1.93 20.52
C ARG A 147 19.08 -2.04 22.03
N CYS A 148 18.34 -3.01 22.56
CA CYS A 148 18.19 -3.24 23.98
C CYS A 148 19.13 -4.36 24.46
N PRO A 149 20.09 -4.09 25.37
CA PRO A 149 20.97 -5.11 25.93
C PRO A 149 20.22 -6.25 26.63
N GLU A 150 19.15 -5.95 27.36
CA GLU A 150 18.32 -6.91 28.09
C GLU A 150 17.60 -7.89 27.15
N HIS A 151 17.25 -7.45 25.93
CA HIS A 151 16.62 -8.29 24.91
C HIS A 151 17.62 -8.82 23.88
N ARG A 152 18.71 -9.45 24.35
CA ARG A 152 19.76 -10.09 23.52
C ARG A 152 20.37 -9.14 22.47
N LYS A 153 20.45 -7.83 22.77
CA LYS A 153 20.93 -6.79 21.84
C LYS A 153 20.11 -6.67 20.54
N ASN A 154 18.89 -7.20 20.53
CA ASN A 154 17.94 -7.02 19.43
C ASN A 154 17.42 -5.59 19.39
N TYR A 155 16.93 -5.18 18.22
CA TYR A 155 16.17 -3.93 18.12
C TYR A 155 14.79 -4.11 18.72
N VAL A 156 14.40 -3.18 19.59
CA VAL A 156 13.08 -3.11 20.20
C VAL A 156 12.39 -1.79 19.85
N LEU A 157 11.06 -1.80 19.85
CA LEU A 157 10.23 -0.62 19.63
C LEU A 157 9.44 -0.33 20.90
N SER A 158 9.79 0.73 21.61
CA SER A 158 9.08 1.17 22.81
C SER A 158 8.24 2.41 22.49
N PHE A 159 7.01 2.45 22.97
CA PHE A 159 6.19 3.66 22.90
C PHE A 159 5.43 3.94 24.18
N ALA A 160 5.55 5.18 24.65
CA ALA A 160 4.85 5.67 25.83
C ALA A 160 3.44 6.13 25.45
N PHE A 161 2.45 5.71 26.23
CA PHE A 161 1.05 6.03 26.02
C PHE A 161 0.38 6.44 27.33
N CYS A 162 -0.50 7.44 27.26
CA CYS A 162 -1.32 7.89 28.39
C CYS A 162 -2.79 7.71 28.01
N PHE A 163 -3.47 6.81 28.72
CA PHE A 163 -4.91 6.60 28.54
C PHE A 163 -5.68 7.78 29.14
N ASP A 164 -6.65 8.28 28.40
CA ASP A 164 -7.41 9.49 28.77
C ASP A 164 -8.91 9.22 28.97
N LYS A 165 -9.43 8.07 28.55
CA LYS A 165 -10.84 7.67 28.68
C LYS A 165 -10.98 6.23 29.14
N GLU A 166 -11.59 6.03 30.30
CA GLU A 166 -11.68 4.73 30.97
C GLU A 166 -12.57 3.71 30.26
N ASP A 167 -13.59 4.20 29.54
CA ASP A 167 -14.55 3.37 28.80
C ASP A 167 -14.13 3.14 27.35
N ASP A 168 -13.00 3.70 26.94
CA ASP A 168 -12.50 3.51 25.59
C ASP A 168 -11.73 2.19 25.45
N VAL A 169 -11.93 1.54 24.30
CA VAL A 169 -11.01 0.51 23.80
C VAL A 169 -10.04 1.19 22.85
N TYR A 170 -8.75 1.08 23.12
CA TYR A 170 -7.69 1.64 22.29
C TYR A 170 -7.15 0.56 21.38
N GLN A 171 -6.92 0.87 20.11
CA GLN A 171 -6.34 -0.05 19.14
C GLN A 171 -5.04 0.53 18.60
N PHE A 172 -4.00 -0.29 18.55
CA PHE A 172 -2.66 0.06 18.07
C PHE A 172 -2.30 -0.83 16.89
N ALA A 173 -1.64 -0.27 15.88
CA ALA A 173 -1.18 -1.04 14.72
C ALA A 173 0.15 -0.51 14.16
N TYR A 174 0.86 -1.39 13.44
CA TYR A 174 2.12 -1.08 12.76
C TYR A 174 1.97 0.05 11.72
N CYS A 175 0.88 0.02 10.95
CA CYS A 175 0.43 1.06 10.03
C CYS A 175 -1.10 1.00 9.92
N TYR A 176 -1.73 1.90 9.16
CA TYR A 176 -3.18 1.93 8.96
C TYR A 176 -3.70 0.56 8.50
N PRO A 177 -4.54 -0.13 9.28
CA PRO A 177 -5.07 -1.43 8.87
C PRO A 177 -6.03 -1.31 7.69
N TYR A 178 -5.93 -2.26 6.76
CA TYR A 178 -6.87 -2.45 5.67
C TYR A 178 -7.20 -3.94 5.59
N THR A 179 -8.38 -4.30 6.08
CA THR A 179 -8.81 -5.69 6.27
C THR A 179 -9.46 -6.25 5.00
N TYR A 180 -9.59 -7.58 4.92
CA TYR A 180 -10.29 -8.23 3.81
C TYR A 180 -11.79 -7.90 3.84
N THR A 181 -12.44 -7.89 5.01
CA THR A 181 -13.84 -7.47 5.13
C THR A 181 -14.06 -6.03 4.66
N ARG A 182 -13.13 -5.10 4.96
CA ARG A 182 -13.17 -3.73 4.44
C ARG A 182 -13.11 -3.72 2.91
N LEU A 183 -12.24 -4.53 2.31
CA LEU A 183 -12.16 -4.66 0.85
C LEU A 183 -13.47 -5.17 0.26
N GLN A 184 -14.01 -6.27 0.81
CA GLN A 184 -15.25 -6.87 0.31
C GLN A 184 -16.41 -5.87 0.38
N ALA A 185 -16.60 -5.19 1.51
CA ALA A 185 -17.63 -4.16 1.66
C ALA A 185 -17.45 -2.99 0.68
N TYR A 186 -16.21 -2.61 0.38
CA TYR A 186 -15.90 -1.60 -0.63
C TYR A 186 -16.31 -2.08 -2.04
N LEU A 187 -15.91 -3.28 -2.44
CA LEU A 187 -16.27 -3.85 -3.75
C LEU A 187 -17.78 -4.07 -3.88
N ASP A 188 -18.45 -4.56 -2.84
CA ASP A 188 -19.91 -4.69 -2.79
C ASP A 188 -20.61 -3.33 -2.95
N SER A 189 -20.01 -2.26 -2.40
CA SER A 189 -20.53 -0.91 -2.57
C SER A 189 -20.37 -0.38 -4.00
N LEU A 190 -19.31 -0.79 -4.71
CA LEU A 190 -19.10 -0.44 -6.12
C LEU A 190 -20.08 -1.18 -7.02
N GLU A 191 -20.24 -2.49 -6.81
CA GLU A 191 -21.15 -3.34 -7.57
C GLU A 191 -22.61 -2.85 -7.45
N ARG A 192 -23.05 -2.47 -6.24
CA ARG A 192 -24.39 -1.89 -6.02
C ARG A 192 -24.65 -0.57 -6.75
N LYS A 193 -23.61 0.15 -7.20
CA LYS A 193 -23.81 1.36 -8.01
C LYS A 193 -24.29 1.04 -9.44
N GLY A 194 -24.17 -0.21 -9.90
CA GLY A 194 -24.62 -0.63 -11.22
C GLY A 194 -23.94 0.13 -12.37
N LEU A 195 -22.64 0.42 -12.23
CA LEU A 195 -21.87 1.10 -13.27
C LEU A 195 -21.58 0.09 -14.39
N ASP A 196 -22.09 0.35 -15.59
CA ASP A 196 -21.93 -0.48 -16.79
C ASP A 196 -20.46 -0.69 -17.20
N TYR A 197 -19.58 0.24 -16.83
CA TYR A 197 -18.13 0.16 -17.06
C TYR A 197 -17.34 -0.51 -15.92
N VAL A 198 -18.01 -1.20 -14.98
CA VAL A 198 -17.36 -1.93 -13.87
C VAL A 198 -17.93 -3.34 -13.78
N GLN A 199 -17.07 -4.35 -13.88
CA GLN A 199 -17.41 -5.75 -13.67
C GLN A 199 -16.52 -6.35 -12.58
N ARG A 200 -17.12 -7.12 -11.67
CA ARG A 200 -16.41 -7.83 -10.60
C ARG A 200 -16.60 -9.33 -10.79
N ASP A 201 -15.50 -10.03 -11.03
CA ASP A 201 -15.49 -11.48 -11.22
C ASP A 201 -14.84 -12.20 -10.04
N LEU A 202 -15.32 -13.40 -9.74
CA LEU A 202 -14.62 -14.34 -8.87
C LEU A 202 -13.52 -15.03 -9.69
N LEU A 203 -12.28 -14.57 -9.57
CA LEU A 203 -11.17 -15.16 -10.31
C LEU A 203 -10.72 -16.51 -9.73
N GLY A 204 -10.86 -16.68 -8.41
CA GLY A 204 -10.51 -17.91 -7.73
C GLY A 204 -10.75 -17.82 -6.24
N LEU A 205 -10.34 -18.87 -5.53
CA LEU A 205 -10.46 -18.95 -4.07
C LEU A 205 -9.08 -19.12 -3.45
N SER A 206 -8.87 -18.51 -2.29
CA SER A 206 -7.70 -18.77 -1.46
C SER A 206 -7.78 -20.15 -0.81
N VAL A 207 -6.74 -20.53 -0.05
CA VAL A 207 -6.70 -21.82 0.66
C VAL A 207 -7.86 -21.92 1.65
N GLN A 208 -8.18 -20.84 2.37
CA GLN A 208 -9.34 -20.77 3.28
C GLN A 208 -10.64 -20.34 2.59
N GLN A 209 -10.76 -20.53 1.27
CA GLN A 209 -11.98 -20.26 0.51
C GLN A 209 -12.44 -18.79 0.54
N ARG A 210 -11.52 -17.83 0.71
CA ARG A 210 -11.81 -16.41 0.52
C ARG A 210 -11.76 -16.07 -0.97
N ARG A 211 -12.64 -15.17 -1.40
CA ARG A 211 -12.71 -14.71 -2.78
C ARG A 211 -11.42 -13.99 -3.18
N LEU A 212 -10.88 -14.38 -4.33
CA LEU A 212 -9.96 -13.58 -5.11
C LEU A 212 -10.79 -12.84 -6.17
N ASP A 213 -11.06 -11.56 -5.93
CA ASP A 213 -11.84 -10.75 -6.86
C ASP A 213 -10.94 -10.14 -7.95
N LEU A 214 -11.41 -10.17 -9.18
CA LEU A 214 -10.87 -9.44 -10.32
C LEU A 214 -11.87 -8.35 -10.73
N LEU A 215 -11.44 -7.10 -10.67
CA LEU A 215 -12.21 -5.95 -11.13
C LEU A 215 -11.79 -5.60 -12.56
N THR A 216 -12.75 -5.56 -13.48
CA THR A 216 -12.60 -5.00 -14.83
C THR A 216 -13.20 -3.61 -14.85
N VAL A 217 -12.42 -2.59 -15.24
CA VAL A 217 -12.91 -1.21 -15.41
C VAL A 217 -12.60 -0.74 -16.83
N SER A 218 -13.63 -0.60 -17.66
CA SER A 218 -13.52 -0.19 -19.07
C SER A 218 -14.88 0.17 -19.64
N HIS A 219 -14.93 0.97 -20.71
CA HIS A 219 -16.16 1.20 -21.46
C HIS A 219 -16.66 -0.14 -22.06
N PRO A 220 -17.97 -0.44 -22.03
CA PRO A 220 -18.52 -1.71 -22.54
C PRO A 220 -18.13 -2.04 -23.99
N ASP A 221 -18.01 -1.03 -24.85
CA ASP A 221 -17.60 -1.20 -26.25
C ASP A 221 -16.22 -1.87 -26.38
N ASN A 222 -15.33 -1.68 -25.41
CA ASN A 222 -14.02 -2.30 -25.36
C ASN A 222 -14.07 -3.77 -24.90
N LEU A 223 -15.23 -4.27 -24.48
CA LEU A 223 -15.38 -5.65 -23.99
C LEU A 223 -16.03 -6.57 -25.03
N THR A 224 -16.41 -6.03 -26.20
CA THR A 224 -16.90 -6.80 -27.36
C THR A 224 -15.84 -7.73 -27.95
N ASP A 225 -16.24 -8.71 -28.75
CA ASP A 225 -15.31 -9.68 -29.36
C ASP A 225 -14.53 -9.05 -30.53
N GLU A 226 -15.03 -7.96 -31.11
CA GLU A 226 -14.39 -7.26 -32.22
C GLU A 226 -13.37 -6.20 -31.77
N ALA A 227 -13.39 -5.82 -30.48
CA ALA A 227 -12.51 -4.79 -29.94
C ALA A 227 -11.10 -5.33 -29.67
N GLN A 228 -10.08 -4.60 -30.12
CA GLN A 228 -8.70 -4.81 -29.68
C GLN A 228 -8.50 -4.15 -28.31
N LYS A 229 -8.15 -4.96 -27.31
CA LYS A 229 -8.17 -4.58 -25.88
C LYS A 229 -6.76 -4.27 -25.41
N ARG A 230 -6.47 -3.00 -25.18
CA ARG A 230 -5.23 -2.56 -24.51
C ARG A 230 -5.38 -2.71 -23.00
N VAL A 231 -4.72 -3.70 -22.43
CA VAL A 231 -4.91 -4.11 -21.04
C VAL A 231 -3.83 -3.55 -20.13
N VAL A 232 -4.26 -2.93 -19.03
CA VAL A 232 -3.41 -2.59 -17.88
C VAL A 232 -3.77 -3.51 -16.72
N PHE A 233 -2.86 -4.41 -16.34
CA PHE A 233 -3.05 -5.37 -15.27
C PHE A 233 -2.38 -4.89 -13.97
N ILE A 234 -3.15 -4.81 -12.88
CA ILE A 234 -2.70 -4.29 -11.59
C ILE A 234 -3.00 -5.30 -10.49
N THR A 235 -2.00 -5.61 -9.66
CA THR A 235 -2.18 -6.45 -8.47
C THR A 235 -1.74 -5.72 -7.22
N ALA A 236 -2.29 -6.08 -6.07
CA ALA A 236 -1.89 -5.51 -4.79
C ALA A 236 -1.93 -6.53 -3.65
N ARG A 237 -1.25 -6.23 -2.54
CA ARG A 237 -1.26 -7.00 -1.28
C ARG A 237 -0.96 -8.49 -1.44
N VAL A 238 0.08 -8.82 -2.20
CA VAL A 238 0.65 -10.17 -2.15
C VAL A 238 1.32 -10.43 -0.79
N HIS A 239 1.97 -9.42 -0.21
CA HIS A 239 2.39 -9.44 1.19
C HIS A 239 1.27 -8.85 2.07
N PRO A 240 0.77 -9.61 3.06
CA PRO A 240 -0.37 -9.18 3.87
C PRO A 240 -0.18 -7.93 4.70
N GLY A 241 0.99 -7.70 5.29
CA GLY A 241 1.23 -6.57 6.18
C GLY A 241 1.50 -5.25 5.45
N GLU A 242 1.59 -5.27 4.12
CA GLU A 242 1.87 -4.12 3.26
C GLU A 242 0.59 -3.31 2.98
N THR A 243 -0.10 -2.92 4.06
CA THR A 243 -1.40 -2.22 3.99
C THR A 243 -1.41 -0.93 3.17
N PRO A 244 -0.33 -0.11 3.07
CA PRO A 244 -0.31 1.05 2.17
C PRO A 244 -0.71 0.72 0.73
N ALA A 245 -0.31 -0.44 0.21
CA ALA A 245 -0.63 -0.87 -1.15
C ALA A 245 -2.16 -0.98 -1.39
N SER A 246 -2.95 -1.33 -0.37
CA SER A 246 -4.41 -1.35 -0.49
C SER A 246 -5.00 0.04 -0.67
N PHE A 247 -4.47 1.04 0.02
CA PHE A 247 -4.95 2.42 -0.11
C PHE A 247 -4.57 3.01 -1.46
N VAL A 248 -3.36 2.72 -1.96
CA VAL A 248 -2.96 3.07 -3.34
C VAL A 248 -3.89 2.41 -4.35
N CYS A 249 -4.14 1.11 -4.23
CA CYS A 249 -5.03 0.37 -5.12
C CYS A 249 -6.46 0.93 -5.08
N GLN A 250 -7.00 1.20 -3.89
CA GLN A 250 -8.34 1.77 -3.75
C GLN A 250 -8.42 3.17 -4.36
N GLY A 251 -7.41 4.03 -4.14
CA GLY A 251 -7.36 5.35 -4.76
C GLY A 251 -7.34 5.29 -6.28
N LEU A 252 -6.61 4.34 -6.86
CA LEU A 252 -6.61 4.08 -8.30
C LEU A 252 -8.01 3.68 -8.79
N ILE A 253 -8.67 2.72 -8.12
CA ILE A 253 -10.03 2.27 -8.47
C ILE A 253 -11.01 3.44 -8.35
N ASP A 254 -11.00 4.18 -7.23
CA ASP A 254 -11.87 5.33 -6.98
C ASP A 254 -11.76 6.40 -8.08
N PHE A 255 -10.56 6.63 -8.61
CA PHE A 255 -10.38 7.54 -9.75
C PHE A 255 -10.94 6.94 -11.05
N LEU A 256 -10.60 5.69 -11.36
CA LEU A 256 -11.02 5.03 -12.60
C LEU A 256 -12.54 4.86 -12.69
N VAL A 257 -13.26 4.73 -11.57
CA VAL A 257 -14.72 4.64 -11.56
C VAL A 257 -15.42 6.00 -11.42
N SER A 258 -14.66 7.09 -11.29
CA SER A 258 -15.22 8.42 -11.13
C SER A 258 -15.78 9.00 -12.44
N SER A 259 -16.53 10.10 -12.31
CA SER A 259 -17.03 10.90 -13.44
C SER A 259 -15.96 11.85 -14.02
N HIS A 260 -14.72 11.82 -13.52
CA HIS A 260 -13.66 12.71 -13.96
C HIS A 260 -13.38 12.52 -15.48
N PRO A 261 -13.20 13.61 -16.27
CA PRO A 261 -12.99 13.49 -17.73
C PRO A 261 -11.82 12.59 -18.12
N ILE A 262 -10.69 12.70 -17.41
CA ILE A 262 -9.53 11.78 -17.59
C ILE A 262 -9.94 10.32 -17.35
N ALA A 263 -10.72 10.03 -16.31
CA ALA A 263 -11.13 8.66 -16.02
C ALA A 263 -12.04 8.09 -17.13
N LYS A 264 -12.95 8.92 -17.67
CA LYS A 264 -13.75 8.55 -18.85
C LYS A 264 -12.86 8.22 -20.04
N GLN A 265 -11.95 9.13 -20.39
CA GLN A 265 -11.01 8.91 -21.49
C GLN A 265 -10.14 7.66 -21.29
N LEU A 266 -9.72 7.36 -20.06
CA LEU A 266 -9.00 6.12 -19.79
C LEU A 266 -9.87 4.89 -20.07
N ARG A 267 -11.14 4.90 -19.62
CA ARG A 267 -12.08 3.79 -19.85
C ARG A 267 -12.46 3.62 -21.32
N ASP A 268 -12.50 4.69 -22.09
CA ASP A 268 -12.86 4.68 -23.51
C ASP A 268 -11.82 3.96 -24.36
N TYR A 269 -10.55 3.90 -23.93
CA TYR A 269 -9.45 3.32 -24.73
C TYR A 269 -8.77 2.11 -24.08
N LEU A 270 -8.93 1.90 -22.77
CA LEU A 270 -8.16 0.91 -22.02
C LEU A 270 -9.07 -0.02 -21.22
N VAL A 271 -8.59 -1.24 -21.02
CA VAL A 271 -9.19 -2.23 -20.12
C VAL A 271 -8.30 -2.38 -18.89
N PHE A 272 -8.77 -1.90 -17.74
CA PHE A 272 -8.08 -2.12 -16.47
C PHE A 272 -8.53 -3.44 -15.86
N LYS A 273 -7.58 -4.31 -15.55
CA LYS A 273 -7.79 -5.58 -14.82
C LYS A 273 -7.09 -5.47 -13.47
N ILE A 274 -7.84 -5.45 -12.38
CA ILE A 274 -7.32 -5.10 -11.05
C ILE A 274 -7.64 -6.22 -10.05
N ILE A 275 -6.62 -6.76 -9.39
CA ILE A 275 -6.77 -7.65 -8.24
C ILE A 275 -6.33 -6.89 -6.98
N PRO A 276 -7.27 -6.39 -6.16
CA PRO A 276 -6.92 -5.50 -5.05
C PRO A 276 -6.24 -6.21 -3.86
N MET A 277 -6.32 -7.54 -3.80
CA MET A 277 -5.71 -8.33 -2.73
C MET A 277 -5.38 -9.77 -3.15
N LEU A 278 -4.10 -10.04 -3.41
CA LEU A 278 -3.61 -11.36 -3.79
C LEU A 278 -3.53 -12.36 -2.62
N ASN A 279 -3.45 -11.88 -1.37
CA ASN A 279 -3.26 -12.74 -0.20
C ASN A 279 -4.32 -12.52 0.90
N PRO A 280 -5.61 -12.79 0.62
CA PRO A 280 -6.69 -12.54 1.57
C PRO A 280 -6.54 -13.35 2.88
N ASP A 281 -5.99 -14.57 2.81
CA ASP A 281 -5.80 -15.41 4.00
C ASP A 281 -4.75 -14.83 4.95
N GLY A 282 -3.57 -14.47 4.43
CA GLY A 282 -2.54 -13.84 5.23
C GLY A 282 -3.00 -12.51 5.82
N VAL A 283 -3.83 -11.75 5.09
CA VAL A 283 -4.43 -10.50 5.60
C VAL A 283 -5.36 -10.76 6.77
N TYR A 284 -6.26 -11.73 6.63
CA TYR A 284 -7.21 -12.07 7.68
C TYR A 284 -6.51 -12.54 8.96
N LEU A 285 -5.42 -13.31 8.82
CA LEU A 285 -4.65 -13.84 9.94
C LEU A 285 -3.77 -12.80 10.64
N GLY A 286 -3.55 -11.62 10.03
CA GLY A 286 -2.59 -10.64 10.54
C GLY A 286 -1.13 -11.08 10.34
N ASN A 287 -0.82 -11.78 9.25
CA ASN A 287 0.56 -12.01 8.83
C ASN A 287 1.18 -10.69 8.29
N TYR A 288 2.50 -10.64 8.18
CA TYR A 288 3.23 -9.57 7.52
C TYR A 288 3.57 -9.90 6.06
N ARG A 289 4.07 -11.10 5.78
CA ARG A 289 4.67 -11.46 4.49
C ARG A 289 4.07 -12.71 3.87
N CYS A 290 3.76 -13.71 4.68
CA CYS A 290 3.44 -15.04 4.19
C CYS A 290 1.93 -15.30 4.00
N SER A 291 1.60 -16.25 3.12
CA SER A 291 0.28 -16.88 3.06
C SER A 291 -0.04 -17.70 4.32
N LEU A 292 -1.23 -18.31 4.37
CA LEU A 292 -1.61 -19.26 5.42
C LEU A 292 -0.56 -20.35 5.62
N MET A 293 -0.01 -20.89 4.52
CA MET A 293 0.92 -22.02 4.54
C MET A 293 2.38 -21.58 4.75
N GLY A 294 2.65 -20.31 5.08
CA GLY A 294 3.99 -19.83 5.39
C GLY A 294 4.84 -19.42 4.17
N PHE A 295 4.27 -19.41 2.96
CA PHE A 295 4.97 -19.05 1.72
C PHE A 295 4.97 -17.54 1.46
N ASP A 296 6.13 -17.00 1.06
CA ASP A 296 6.21 -15.68 0.41
C ASP A 296 5.68 -15.82 -1.03
N LEU A 297 4.41 -15.47 -1.23
CA LEU A 297 3.74 -15.64 -2.52
C LEU A 297 4.45 -14.91 -3.67
N ASN A 298 5.19 -13.82 -3.39
CA ASN A 298 5.99 -13.12 -4.40
C ASN A 298 7.35 -13.80 -4.67
N ARG A 299 7.47 -15.11 -4.39
CA ARG A 299 8.54 -15.99 -4.86
C ARG A 299 8.05 -17.16 -5.70
N HIS A 300 6.73 -17.27 -5.91
CA HIS A 300 6.12 -18.44 -6.53
C HIS A 300 5.45 -18.15 -7.88
N TRP A 301 5.81 -17.05 -8.56
CA TRP A 301 5.24 -16.73 -9.87
C TRP A 301 5.78 -17.58 -11.03
N GLN A 302 6.96 -18.20 -10.89
CA GLN A 302 7.51 -19.08 -11.94
C GLN A 302 6.67 -20.36 -12.08
N GLU A 303 6.43 -21.06 -10.97
CA GLU A 303 5.65 -22.31 -10.94
C GLU A 303 4.68 -22.30 -9.75
N PRO A 304 3.60 -21.50 -9.81
CA PRO A 304 2.62 -21.49 -8.73
C PRO A 304 1.88 -22.81 -8.70
N SER A 305 1.75 -23.39 -7.51
CA SER A 305 0.94 -24.57 -7.26
C SER A 305 -0.53 -24.16 -7.11
N PRO A 306 -1.48 -24.84 -7.76
CA PRO A 306 -2.90 -24.55 -7.62
C PRO A 306 -3.47 -24.88 -6.23
N TRP A 307 -2.77 -25.70 -5.42
CA TRP A 307 -3.21 -26.03 -4.05
C TRP A 307 -2.52 -25.17 -2.99
N ALA A 308 -1.22 -24.87 -3.14
CA ALA A 308 -0.46 -24.11 -2.17
C ALA A 308 -0.47 -22.59 -2.43
N HIS A 309 -0.54 -22.20 -3.70
CA HIS A 309 -0.53 -20.81 -4.16
C HIS A 309 -1.75 -20.50 -5.07
N PRO A 310 -2.98 -20.89 -4.69
CA PRO A 310 -4.14 -20.84 -5.58
C PRO A 310 -4.39 -19.44 -6.14
N THR A 311 -4.13 -18.39 -5.36
CA THR A 311 -4.34 -17.01 -5.80
C THR A 311 -3.33 -16.55 -6.85
N ILE A 312 -2.06 -16.94 -6.73
CA ILE A 312 -1.04 -16.66 -7.73
C ILE A 312 -1.27 -17.51 -8.98
N TYR A 313 -1.65 -18.77 -8.81
CA TYR A 313 -2.00 -19.66 -9.94
C TYR A 313 -3.16 -19.08 -10.76
N ALA A 314 -4.26 -18.69 -10.11
CA ALA A 314 -5.43 -18.13 -10.77
C ALA A 314 -5.11 -16.79 -11.47
N CYS A 315 -4.37 -15.90 -10.80
CA CYS A 315 -3.90 -14.64 -11.40
C CYS A 315 -3.05 -14.89 -12.65
N LYS A 316 -2.01 -15.73 -12.53
CA LYS A 316 -1.11 -16.05 -13.62
C LYS A 316 -1.85 -16.68 -14.79
N LYS A 317 -2.74 -17.65 -14.51
CA LYS A 317 -3.56 -18.32 -15.52
C LYS A 317 -4.42 -17.31 -16.28
N ALA A 318 -5.14 -16.43 -15.59
CA ALA A 318 -5.96 -15.42 -16.27
C ALA A 318 -5.15 -14.47 -17.14
N MET A 319 -3.95 -14.08 -16.70
CA MET A 319 -3.07 -13.25 -17.53
C MET A 319 -2.56 -13.99 -18.77
N ILE A 320 -2.18 -15.27 -18.65
CA ILE A 320 -1.76 -16.10 -19.78
C ILE A 320 -2.91 -16.35 -20.75
N ASP A 321 -4.10 -16.64 -20.24
CA ASP A 321 -5.29 -16.87 -21.05
C ASP A 321 -5.65 -15.60 -21.86
N MET A 322 -5.56 -14.41 -21.24
CA MET A 322 -5.73 -13.14 -21.97
C MET A 322 -4.62 -12.91 -22.99
N TYR A 323 -3.35 -13.08 -22.61
CA TYR A 323 -2.21 -12.87 -23.51
C TYR A 323 -2.25 -13.78 -24.75
N ASN A 324 -2.74 -15.00 -24.60
CA ASN A 324 -2.88 -15.94 -25.71
C ASN A 324 -4.13 -15.69 -26.57
N SER A 325 -5.04 -14.83 -26.13
CA SER A 325 -6.22 -14.44 -26.91
C SER A 325 -5.83 -13.38 -27.95
N LYS A 326 -6.44 -13.42 -29.14
CA LYS A 326 -6.09 -12.51 -30.25
C LYS A 326 -6.57 -11.08 -30.06
N ASP A 327 -7.43 -10.86 -29.06
CA ASP A 327 -8.14 -9.60 -28.87
C ASP A 327 -7.61 -8.81 -27.67
N HIS A 328 -6.57 -9.30 -26.96
CA HIS A 328 -5.99 -8.63 -25.81
C HIS A 328 -4.48 -8.40 -25.98
N ASP A 329 -4.09 -7.13 -25.96
CA ASP A 329 -2.72 -6.67 -25.84
C ASP A 329 -2.46 -6.27 -24.39
N ILE A 330 -1.75 -7.10 -23.62
CA ILE A 330 -1.36 -6.74 -22.26
C ILE A 330 -0.15 -5.80 -22.32
N ASP A 331 -0.36 -4.51 -22.06
CA ASP A 331 0.71 -3.52 -22.11
C ASP A 331 1.48 -3.42 -20.79
N PHE A 332 0.75 -3.55 -19.68
CA PHE A 332 1.30 -3.33 -18.35
C PHE A 332 0.93 -4.46 -17.40
N PHE A 333 1.92 -4.82 -16.59
CA PHE A 333 1.72 -5.47 -15.30
C PHE A 333 2.34 -4.59 -14.20
N CYS A 334 1.56 -4.19 -13.21
CA CYS A 334 2.05 -3.41 -12.07
C CYS A 334 1.62 -4.04 -10.74
N ASP A 335 2.60 -4.49 -9.95
CA ASP A 335 2.36 -5.08 -8.63
C ASP A 335 2.62 -4.07 -7.52
N LEU A 336 1.61 -3.78 -6.70
CA LEU A 336 1.63 -2.75 -5.66
C LEU A 336 2.07 -3.33 -4.30
N HIS A 337 3.15 -2.80 -3.75
CA HIS A 337 3.82 -3.21 -2.51
C HIS A 337 4.04 -2.02 -1.56
N ALA A 338 4.51 -2.31 -0.34
CA ALA A 338 4.93 -1.28 0.60
C ALA A 338 6.34 -1.53 1.16
N HIS A 339 7.12 -0.45 1.29
CA HIS A 339 8.53 -0.53 1.62
C HIS A 339 8.83 -0.01 3.03
N SER A 340 9.51 -0.84 3.84
CA SER A 340 9.73 -0.56 5.27
C SER A 340 11.03 0.19 5.58
N THR A 341 11.85 0.52 4.58
CA THR A 341 13.16 1.16 4.78
C THR A 341 13.43 2.40 3.94
N LEU A 342 12.65 2.64 2.89
CA LEU A 342 12.81 3.81 2.01
C LEU A 342 11.58 4.70 2.11
N MET A 343 11.80 6.00 1.98
CA MET A 343 10.75 7.02 1.86
C MET A 343 10.28 7.12 0.40
N ASN A 344 9.17 7.84 0.19
CA ASN A 344 8.51 8.07 -1.10
C ASN A 344 7.89 6.80 -1.72
N GLY A 345 7.16 6.96 -2.81
CA GLY A 345 6.85 5.90 -3.76
C GLY A 345 7.94 5.76 -4.82
N PHE A 346 8.22 4.57 -5.32
CA PHE A 346 9.22 4.34 -6.37
C PHE A 346 8.98 3.00 -7.06
N MET A 347 9.55 2.81 -8.25
CA MET A 347 9.34 1.58 -9.02
C MET A 347 10.59 0.69 -9.09
N TYR A 348 10.34 -0.61 -9.15
CA TYR A 348 11.30 -1.58 -9.65
C TYR A 348 10.86 -2.07 -11.02
N GLY A 349 11.76 -2.03 -12.00
CA GLY A 349 11.58 -2.59 -13.34
C GLY A 349 12.70 -3.56 -13.71
N ASN A 350 12.71 -4.09 -14.92
CA ASN A 350 13.66 -5.12 -15.32
C ASN A 350 14.84 -4.54 -16.10
N THR A 351 16.01 -5.17 -16.02
CA THR A 351 17.09 -4.86 -16.96
C THR A 351 16.86 -5.66 -18.25
N PHE A 352 16.89 -4.98 -19.39
CA PHE A 352 16.78 -5.56 -20.72
C PHE A 352 18.07 -5.35 -21.49
N ASP A 353 18.42 -6.27 -22.38
CA ASP A 353 19.62 -6.10 -23.21
C ASP A 353 19.33 -5.18 -24.42
N ASP A 354 18.06 -5.11 -24.85
CA ASP A 354 17.56 -4.19 -25.88
C ASP A 354 17.46 -2.73 -25.36
N PRO A 355 18.23 -1.78 -25.93
CA PRO A 355 18.17 -0.36 -25.57
C PRO A 355 16.79 0.27 -25.78
N ASP A 356 16.08 -0.07 -26.85
CA ASP A 356 14.77 0.53 -27.17
C ASP A 356 13.74 0.14 -26.09
N LYS A 357 13.83 -1.09 -25.60
CA LYS A 357 13.02 -1.58 -24.49
C LYS A 357 13.38 -0.88 -23.17
N GLN A 358 14.67 -0.64 -22.92
CA GLN A 358 15.11 0.14 -21.76
C GLN A 358 14.55 1.57 -21.81
N GLU A 359 14.56 2.22 -22.97
CA GLU A 359 14.00 3.56 -23.12
C GLU A 359 12.48 3.56 -22.92
N ARG A 360 11.78 2.59 -23.51
CA ARG A 360 10.32 2.43 -23.37
C ARG A 360 9.89 2.28 -21.92
N GLN A 361 10.57 1.44 -21.13
CA GLN A 361 10.22 1.25 -19.72
C GLN A 361 10.53 2.47 -18.84
N ASN A 362 11.43 3.35 -19.28
CA ASN A 362 11.78 4.56 -18.53
C ASN A 362 10.75 5.68 -18.71
N VAL A 363 9.89 5.62 -19.74
CA VAL A 363 8.88 6.66 -20.01
C VAL A 363 7.87 6.76 -18.88
N PHE A 364 7.30 5.63 -18.43
CA PHE A 364 6.25 5.64 -17.42
C PHE A 364 6.71 6.22 -16.07
N PRO A 365 7.84 5.81 -15.46
CA PRO A 365 8.31 6.40 -14.21
C PRO A 365 8.64 7.90 -14.32
N LYS A 366 9.15 8.36 -15.47
CA LYS A 366 9.42 9.79 -15.72
C LYS A 366 8.13 10.61 -15.73
N LEU A 367 7.09 10.12 -16.40
CA LEU A 367 5.76 10.76 -16.37
C LEU A 367 5.15 10.69 -14.97
N PHE A 368 5.34 9.58 -14.25
CA PHE A 368 4.77 9.43 -12.92
C PHE A 368 5.34 10.44 -11.93
N GLN A 369 6.65 10.72 -12.00
CA GLN A 369 7.28 11.76 -11.18
C GLN A 369 6.66 13.14 -11.40
N GLN A 370 6.20 13.45 -12.62
CA GLN A 370 5.55 14.73 -12.93
C GLN A 370 4.15 14.82 -12.30
N ASN A 371 3.46 13.69 -12.21
CA ASN A 371 2.10 13.60 -11.68
C ASN A 371 2.03 13.38 -10.16
N ALA A 372 3.10 12.88 -9.54
CA ALA A 372 3.15 12.50 -8.14
C ALA A 372 4.36 13.11 -7.43
N GLU A 373 4.12 14.13 -6.61
CA GLU A 373 5.14 14.79 -5.79
C GLU A 373 5.81 13.86 -4.77
N ASP A 374 5.12 12.79 -4.41
CA ASP A 374 5.52 11.76 -3.47
C ASP A 374 6.23 10.58 -4.14
N PHE A 375 6.44 10.63 -5.46
CA PHE A 375 7.18 9.64 -6.24
C PHE A 375 8.66 10.03 -6.44
N SER A 376 9.57 9.08 -6.25
CA SER A 376 11.01 9.24 -6.37
C SER A 376 11.55 8.49 -7.59
N LEU A 377 11.89 9.24 -8.63
CA LEU A 377 12.62 8.68 -9.78
C LEU A 377 14.02 8.23 -9.38
N THR A 378 14.66 8.89 -8.41
CA THR A 378 16.00 8.53 -7.92
C THR A 378 16.03 7.17 -7.23
N ASN A 379 14.95 6.80 -6.51
CA ASN A 379 14.82 5.48 -5.90
C ASN A 379 14.31 4.42 -6.87
N THR A 380 13.85 4.82 -8.07
CA THR A 380 13.38 3.90 -9.09
C THR A 380 14.57 3.16 -9.70
N ASN A 381 14.51 1.83 -9.72
CA ASN A 381 15.66 0.99 -10.07
C ASN A 381 15.26 -0.16 -10.99
N PHE A 382 16.11 -0.42 -11.99
CA PHE A 382 15.96 -1.52 -12.93
C PHE A 382 17.05 -2.55 -12.70
N ASN A 383 16.66 -3.80 -12.45
CA ASN A 383 17.61 -4.86 -12.10
C ASN A 383 17.23 -6.24 -12.63
N ARG A 384 18.23 -7.15 -12.62
CA ARG A 384 18.10 -8.56 -13.00
C ARG A 384 18.50 -9.54 -11.87
N ASP A 385 18.38 -9.13 -10.61
CA ASP A 385 18.70 -9.93 -9.41
C ASP A 385 18.08 -11.35 -9.44
N ALA A 386 18.91 -12.39 -9.39
CA ALA A 386 18.49 -13.78 -9.46
C ALA A 386 17.55 -14.17 -8.29
N VAL A 387 17.73 -13.60 -7.09
CA VAL A 387 16.89 -13.90 -5.92
C VAL A 387 15.46 -13.38 -6.10
N LYS A 388 15.24 -12.48 -7.07
CA LYS A 388 13.93 -11.94 -7.43
C LYS A 388 13.30 -12.62 -8.63
N ALA A 389 13.90 -13.67 -9.20
CA ALA A 389 13.38 -14.36 -10.38
C ALA A 389 11.95 -14.88 -10.18
N GLY A 390 11.60 -15.33 -8.97
CA GLY A 390 10.25 -15.80 -8.60
C GLY A 390 9.21 -14.70 -8.35
N THR A 391 9.56 -13.42 -8.47
CA THR A 391 8.61 -12.29 -8.31
C THR A 391 7.75 -12.13 -9.55
N GLY A 392 6.53 -11.58 -9.41
CA GLY A 392 5.62 -11.38 -10.55
C GLY A 392 6.25 -10.55 -11.67
N ARG A 393 6.84 -9.41 -11.29
CA ARG A 393 7.59 -8.52 -12.19
C ARG A 393 8.64 -9.25 -13.05
N ARG A 394 9.30 -10.28 -12.49
CA ARG A 394 10.41 -10.98 -13.15
C ARG A 394 9.96 -12.23 -13.90
N ALA A 395 9.07 -13.02 -13.31
CA ALA A 395 8.59 -14.24 -13.91
C ALA A 395 7.76 -13.97 -15.17
N LEU A 396 6.96 -12.89 -15.17
CA LEU A 396 6.07 -12.57 -16.30
C LEU A 396 6.83 -12.08 -17.54
N VAL A 397 8.01 -11.46 -17.37
CA VAL A 397 8.88 -11.09 -18.51
C VAL A 397 9.41 -12.32 -19.26
N GLY A 398 9.52 -13.48 -18.60
CA GLY A 398 9.91 -14.72 -19.28
C GLY A 398 8.76 -15.43 -19.99
N ILE A 399 7.54 -14.90 -19.87
CA ILE A 399 6.31 -15.52 -20.39
C ILE A 399 5.71 -14.67 -21.50
N PHE A 400 5.64 -13.36 -21.28
CA PHE A 400 5.16 -12.43 -22.27
C PHE A 400 6.31 -11.93 -23.14
N ASP A 401 5.98 -11.54 -24.37
CA ASP A 401 6.94 -10.89 -25.25
C ASP A 401 7.41 -9.53 -24.73
N ASP A 402 8.32 -8.93 -25.48
CA ASP A 402 8.99 -7.69 -25.13
C ASP A 402 8.10 -6.43 -25.13
N SER A 403 6.84 -6.54 -25.55
CA SER A 403 5.87 -5.44 -25.49
C SER A 403 5.37 -5.16 -24.07
N VAL A 404 5.34 -6.16 -23.19
CA VAL A 404 4.71 -6.05 -21.86
C VAL A 404 5.65 -5.45 -20.84
N LEU A 405 5.26 -4.29 -20.28
CA LEU A 405 6.03 -3.61 -19.24
C LEU A 405 5.62 -4.10 -17.85
N CYS A 406 6.56 -4.73 -17.16
CA CYS A 406 6.35 -5.29 -15.82
C CYS A 406 7.06 -4.44 -14.75
N TYR A 407 6.28 -3.92 -13.79
CA TYR A 407 6.77 -3.11 -12.67
C TYR A 407 6.32 -3.67 -11.31
N THR A 408 7.12 -3.37 -10.29
CA THR A 408 6.66 -3.34 -8.90
C THR A 408 6.64 -1.88 -8.45
N LEU A 409 5.50 -1.37 -7.99
CA LEU A 409 5.41 -0.07 -7.34
C LEU A 409 5.48 -0.25 -5.83
N GLU A 410 6.52 0.30 -5.23
CA GLU A 410 6.72 0.33 -3.78
C GLU A 410 6.27 1.67 -3.22
N VAL A 411 5.58 1.67 -2.09
CA VAL A 411 5.26 2.91 -1.34
C VAL A 411 5.72 2.81 0.11
N SER A 412 6.34 3.87 0.63
CA SER A 412 6.84 3.90 2.01
C SER A 412 5.74 3.66 3.06
N PHE A 413 6.04 2.89 4.11
CA PHE A 413 5.19 2.80 5.31
C PHE A 413 5.12 4.09 6.13
N PHE A 414 6.07 5.01 5.95
CA PHE A 414 6.19 6.17 6.80
C PHE A 414 5.82 7.46 6.08
N SER A 415 6.65 7.88 5.14
CA SER A 415 6.68 9.26 4.68
C SER A 415 7.24 9.40 3.26
N TYR A 416 7.05 10.59 2.72
CA TYR A 416 7.66 11.04 1.48
C TYR A 416 8.31 12.41 1.68
N MET A 417 9.34 12.68 0.89
CA MET A 417 9.89 14.02 0.74
C MET A 417 9.24 14.65 -0.49
N ALA A 418 8.47 15.73 -0.31
CA ALA A 418 7.95 16.46 -1.44
C ALA A 418 9.08 17.34 -2.02
N ASN A 419 9.15 17.41 -3.35
CA ASN A 419 10.19 18.18 -4.06
C ASN A 419 10.21 19.68 -3.66
N SER A 420 9.12 20.20 -3.10
CA SER A 420 8.91 21.61 -2.76
C SER A 420 9.06 21.96 -1.28
N SER A 421 8.91 21.00 -0.35
CA SER A 421 8.70 21.31 1.07
C SER A 421 9.93 21.20 1.96
N GLY A 422 11.09 20.73 1.45
CA GLY A 422 12.35 20.62 2.20
C GLY A 422 12.31 19.70 3.45
N GLY A 423 11.15 19.11 3.75
CA GLY A 423 10.87 18.32 4.94
C GLY A 423 10.02 17.10 4.62
N THR A 424 10.16 16.09 5.47
CA THR A 424 9.52 14.79 5.36
C THR A 424 8.06 14.87 5.83
N LEU A 425 7.12 14.44 4.97
CA LEU A 425 5.69 14.41 5.26
C LEU A 425 5.22 12.96 5.50
N PRO A 426 4.68 12.63 6.68
CA PRO A 426 4.12 11.30 6.92
C PRO A 426 2.92 11.03 6.03
N TYR A 427 2.85 9.83 5.45
CA TYR A 427 1.67 9.39 4.73
C TYR A 427 0.46 9.27 5.67
N THR A 428 -0.68 9.68 5.12
CA THR A 428 -2.02 9.42 5.64
C THR A 428 -2.72 8.38 4.74
N GLU A 429 -3.85 7.83 5.19
CA GLU A 429 -4.70 6.98 4.32
C GLU A 429 -5.01 7.67 2.99
N GLU A 430 -5.35 8.96 3.04
CA GLU A 430 -5.65 9.78 1.86
C GLU A 430 -4.40 10.08 1.00
N GLY A 431 -3.24 10.24 1.62
CA GLY A 431 -1.96 10.39 0.92
C GLY A 431 -1.64 9.18 0.05
N TYR A 432 -1.83 7.97 0.60
CA TYR A 432 -1.69 6.74 -0.20
C TYR A 432 -2.72 6.66 -1.33
N ALA A 433 -3.98 7.01 -1.06
CA ALA A 433 -5.00 7.06 -2.10
C ALA A 433 -4.66 8.08 -3.21
N LYS A 434 -4.09 9.24 -2.86
CA LYS A 434 -3.62 10.26 -3.81
C LYS A 434 -2.57 9.70 -4.76
N LEU A 435 -1.58 8.95 -4.28
CA LEU A 435 -0.60 8.28 -5.12
C LEU A 435 -1.26 7.34 -6.13
N GLY A 436 -2.27 6.57 -5.71
CA GLY A 436 -3.07 5.71 -6.58
C GLY A 436 -3.81 6.47 -7.69
N ARG A 437 -4.41 7.61 -7.36
CA ARG A 437 -5.07 8.48 -8.36
C ARG A 437 -4.06 9.05 -9.36
N ASN A 438 -2.87 9.42 -8.89
CA ASN A 438 -1.81 9.94 -9.75
C ASN A 438 -1.21 8.85 -10.65
N LEU A 439 -1.13 7.61 -10.15
CA LEU A 439 -0.79 6.45 -10.98
C LEU A 439 -1.79 6.28 -12.14
N ALA A 440 -3.10 6.36 -11.83
CA ALA A 440 -4.14 6.28 -12.85
C ALA A 440 -4.03 7.40 -13.89
N ARG A 441 -3.81 8.66 -13.46
CA ARG A 441 -3.59 9.80 -14.38
C ARG A 441 -2.38 9.62 -15.28
N THR A 442 -1.30 9.01 -14.77
CA THR A 442 -0.07 8.79 -15.53
C THR A 442 -0.28 7.86 -16.73
N PHE A 443 -1.22 6.91 -16.66
CA PHE A 443 -1.58 6.12 -17.83
C PHE A 443 -2.10 7.00 -18.98
N LEU A 444 -2.86 8.07 -18.69
CA LEU A 444 -3.36 8.95 -19.76
C LEU A 444 -2.19 9.58 -20.52
N ASP A 445 -1.21 10.11 -19.79
CA ASP A 445 -0.04 10.75 -20.40
C ASP A 445 0.81 9.73 -21.16
N TYR A 446 1.00 8.54 -20.60
CA TYR A 446 1.74 7.46 -21.26
C TYR A 446 1.08 7.07 -22.58
N TYR A 447 -0.23 6.82 -22.59
CA TYR A 447 -0.95 6.39 -23.78
C TYR A 447 -1.17 7.49 -24.82
N LYS A 448 -1.08 8.77 -24.42
CA LYS A 448 -0.97 9.89 -25.37
C LYS A 448 0.40 9.91 -26.05
N VAL A 449 1.48 9.67 -25.31
CA VAL A 449 2.84 9.57 -25.89
C VAL A 449 2.93 8.40 -26.86
N GLN A 450 2.26 7.28 -26.56
CA GLN A 450 2.18 6.13 -27.46
C GLN A 450 1.17 6.30 -28.62
N SER A 451 0.50 7.45 -28.75
CA SER A 451 -0.52 7.73 -29.78
C SER A 451 -1.73 6.77 -29.78
N VAL A 452 -1.97 6.05 -28.67
CA VAL A 452 -3.16 5.20 -28.48
C VAL A 452 -4.36 6.06 -28.10
N ILE A 453 -4.16 7.02 -27.19
CA ILE A 453 -5.17 8.01 -26.83
C ILE A 453 -4.88 9.30 -27.59
N PRO A 454 -5.83 9.85 -28.37
CA PRO A 454 -5.60 11.07 -29.12
C PRO A 454 -5.33 12.24 -28.17
N SER A 455 -4.34 13.04 -28.53
CA SER A 455 -4.15 14.35 -27.92
C SER A 455 -5.33 15.23 -28.32
N MET A 456 -6.08 15.73 -27.34
CA MET A 456 -7.14 16.71 -27.61
C MET A 456 -6.52 17.88 -28.38
N PRO A 457 -7.09 18.30 -29.53
CA PRO A 457 -6.64 19.51 -30.17
C PRO A 457 -6.79 20.66 -29.17
N VAL A 458 -5.69 21.35 -28.87
CA VAL A 458 -5.75 22.63 -28.17
C VAL A 458 -6.64 23.51 -29.05
N ALA A 459 -7.82 23.90 -28.55
CA ALA A 459 -8.72 24.80 -29.26
C ALA A 459 -7.91 26.00 -29.75
N GLY A 460 -7.87 26.17 -31.07
CA GLY A 460 -6.83 26.92 -31.75
C GLY A 460 -6.64 28.34 -31.25
N ALA A 461 -5.38 28.68 -30.98
CA ALA A 461 -4.91 30.03 -31.22
C ALA A 461 -5.05 30.29 -32.73
N THR A 462 -6.19 30.85 -33.14
CA THR A 462 -6.36 31.32 -34.51
C THR A 462 -5.34 32.43 -34.76
N GLY A 463 -4.31 32.10 -35.54
CA GLY A 463 -3.47 33.10 -36.18
C GLY A 463 -4.34 33.99 -37.06
N LYS A 464 -4.32 35.30 -36.81
CA LYS A 464 -4.68 36.28 -37.82
C LYS A 464 -3.40 36.87 -38.37
N SER A 465 -3.07 36.43 -39.59
CA SER A 465 -2.17 37.14 -40.49
C SER A 465 -2.74 38.54 -40.75
N LYS A 466 -1.92 39.57 -40.54
CA LYS A 466 -2.23 40.94 -40.96
C LYS A 466 -1.93 41.07 -42.46
N GLY A 467 -2.97 41.10 -43.28
CA GLY A 467 -2.94 41.72 -44.62
C GLY A 467 -3.60 43.09 -44.54
N GLY A 468 -2.90 44.13 -44.98
CA GLY A 468 -3.38 45.51 -44.98
C GLY A 468 -4.38 45.81 -46.10
N GLY A 469 -5.24 46.81 -45.87
CA GLY A 469 -6.15 47.37 -46.86
C GLY A 469 -7.05 48.44 -46.23
N SER A 470 -6.94 49.66 -46.75
CA SER A 470 -7.50 50.94 -46.27
C SER A 470 -8.92 51.26 -46.76
N GLY A 471 -9.64 52.11 -46.01
CA GLY A 471 -10.85 52.85 -46.37
C GLY A 471 -12.11 52.35 -45.62
N GLY A 472 -13.03 53.14 -45.08
CA GLY A 472 -13.26 54.58 -44.98
C GLY A 472 -14.71 54.78 -44.44
N ALA A 473 -14.88 55.72 -43.51
CA ALA A 473 -16.09 56.47 -43.13
C ALA A 473 -17.38 55.84 -42.52
N SER A 474 -17.72 56.42 -41.36
CA SER A 474 -19.05 56.86 -40.81
C SER A 474 -20.16 55.88 -40.41
N GLY A 475 -20.70 56.10 -39.20
CA GLY A 475 -22.09 55.77 -38.83
C GLY A 475 -22.24 55.46 -37.34
N GLY A 476 -22.92 56.33 -36.58
CA GLY A 476 -22.99 56.27 -35.11
C GLY A 476 -24.04 55.32 -34.51
N GLY A 477 -24.04 55.24 -33.17
CA GLY A 477 -25.24 54.96 -32.37
C GLY A 477 -25.16 53.81 -31.36
N ALA A 478 -25.18 54.17 -30.07
CA ALA A 478 -25.72 53.48 -28.87
C ALA A 478 -25.56 51.94 -28.73
N GLY A 479 -25.02 51.37 -27.66
CA GLY A 479 -25.30 51.62 -26.25
C GLY A 479 -25.75 50.29 -25.62
N GLY A 480 -24.94 49.70 -24.74
CA GLY A 480 -25.27 48.45 -24.04
C GLY A 480 -24.05 47.83 -23.37
N LYS A 481 -23.91 48.06 -22.07
CA LYS A 481 -22.83 47.53 -21.23
C LYS A 481 -23.05 46.04 -20.97
N ASP A 482 -22.04 45.24 -21.26
CA ASP A 482 -21.92 43.86 -20.79
C ASP A 482 -20.68 43.80 -19.89
N SER A 483 -20.85 43.52 -18.60
CA SER A 483 -19.79 43.50 -17.61
C SER A 483 -19.42 42.07 -17.26
N SER A 484 -18.16 41.74 -17.56
CA SER A 484 -17.46 40.51 -17.21
C SER A 484 -17.43 40.27 -15.70
N SER A 485 -17.68 39.04 -15.25
CA SER A 485 -17.34 38.59 -13.90
C SER A 485 -16.28 37.49 -13.95
N ARG A 486 -15.04 37.88 -13.62
CA ARG A 486 -13.97 37.03 -13.10
C ARG A 486 -14.29 36.70 -11.63
N TYR A 487 -14.15 35.45 -11.22
CA TYR A 487 -13.93 35.03 -9.82
C TYR A 487 -12.99 33.81 -9.89
N LEU A 488 -11.67 33.96 -9.74
CA LEU A 488 -10.88 34.09 -8.51
C LEU A 488 -11.16 33.02 -7.45
N MET A 489 -10.16 32.14 -7.31
CA MET A 489 -9.95 31.16 -6.26
C MET A 489 -10.00 31.80 -4.87
N GLY A 490 -10.70 31.13 -3.94
CA GLY A 490 -10.62 31.40 -2.51
C GLY A 490 -9.84 30.30 -1.81
N GLU A 491 -8.64 30.64 -1.34
CA GLU A 491 -7.96 29.93 -0.25
C GLU A 491 -8.60 30.37 1.08
N ALA A 492 -8.97 29.41 1.93
CA ALA A 492 -9.41 29.66 3.30
C ALA A 492 -8.24 29.43 4.25
N SER A 493 -7.78 30.53 4.85
CA SER A 493 -6.77 30.56 5.91
C SER A 493 -7.39 30.38 7.30
N SER A 494 -6.54 29.88 8.18
CA SER A 494 -6.70 29.62 9.60
C SER A 494 -7.08 30.85 10.43
N SER A 495 -7.87 30.64 11.48
CA SER A 495 -7.98 31.59 12.60
C SER A 495 -7.54 30.91 13.89
N ALA A 496 -6.41 31.40 14.42
CA ALA A 496 -5.92 31.13 15.76
C ALA A 496 -6.55 32.15 16.73
N GLY A 497 -7.12 31.65 17.83
CA GLY A 497 -7.66 32.47 18.91
C GLY A 497 -6.55 33.14 19.71
N ARG A 498 -6.67 34.46 19.90
CA ARG A 498 -5.78 35.31 20.68
C ARG A 498 -5.90 35.05 22.19
N PHE A 499 -4.75 35.00 22.84
CA PHE A 499 -4.56 35.18 24.28
C PHE A 499 -4.89 36.62 24.69
N GLY A 500 -5.64 36.77 25.79
CA GLY A 500 -5.84 38.02 26.50
C GLY A 500 -4.81 38.18 27.62
N SER A 501 -4.11 39.31 27.60
CA SER A 501 -3.24 39.79 28.68
C SER A 501 -4.07 40.50 29.75
N GLY A 502 -3.88 40.11 31.01
CA GLY A 502 -4.40 40.80 32.19
C GLY A 502 -3.32 40.82 33.26
N GLY A 503 -2.61 41.94 33.37
CA GLY A 503 -1.67 42.18 34.46
C GLY A 503 -2.39 42.52 35.76
N GLY A 504 -1.97 41.91 36.85
CA GLY A 504 -2.39 42.24 38.21
C GLY A 504 -1.24 41.93 39.16
N ARG A 505 -0.57 42.99 39.63
CA ARG A 505 0.54 42.97 40.58
C ARG A 505 -0.01 43.39 41.94
N ALA A 506 0.09 42.56 42.97
CA ALA A 506 0.07 42.98 44.36
C ALA A 506 0.62 41.88 45.29
N LYS A 507 1.77 42.21 45.89
CA LYS A 507 2.44 41.67 47.10
C LYS A 507 2.68 40.17 47.22
#